data_AF-A0A2R6L447-F1
#
_entry.id   AF-A0A2R6L447-F1
#
_cell.length_a   1.000
_cell.length_b   1.000
_cell.length_c   1.000
_cell.angle_alpha   90.00
_cell.angle_beta   90.00
_cell.angle_gamma   90.00
#
_symmetry.space_group_name_H-M   'P 1'
#
loop_
_entity.id
_entity.type
_entity.pdbx_description
1 polymer ?
#
loop_
_entity_poly.entity_id
_entity_poly.type
_entity_poly.pdbx_seq_one_letter_code
_entity_poly.pdbx_strand_id
1 'polypeptide(L)'
;MAEGSRSVLPPPDADPVRLLSLTGRAVGDTPGPSMRRLLSATAPDAVVGVGPQTPVVRAGLTRDVDVDVLIPGTGRPPHATTVGDGSRHVMSVPSTTGRPVDRPADPADAKQVVCLTDRLTLNVDPYRRTTAVDGLSAYAEALPPELPDGTVHCSTRLRAGFRTTATADGRTLSLVGVGRTEATLGVGAGDQPDAAVVELYPNGAADTTALSPDDFGLTGLDGVGETRAETLRRAGYRTVEAVADAPPRELATLDGIGSTVASRIRAAATAQTENRVVPTGDDSLPNREPIFVDIETDGLEPSVVWLVGVLTGGSEGRYMPFTEGAPGTTDHLEAFLAWLDANAGGRPLVAWNGYRFDFPVLETQIRRHHPEYADLWEGLYTFDPLWWARRQNGGNAALPGRTDTLEAVAEGLGWTPATTGLDGATVAAVYNDYRRAFEAAADPATVDGPDWRRLEAYCEDDVRALAVIYEALDDAARGLSDGHRPDPTGDEAGTQGALSDFS
;
A
#
# COMPACT_ATOMS: atom_id res chain seq x y z
N MET A 1 9.13 10.31 -29.82
CA MET A 1 7.85 10.19 -29.11
C MET A 1 7.73 8.73 -28.76
N ALA A 2 7.95 8.36 -27.50
CA ALA A 2 7.67 6.98 -27.10
C ALA A 2 6.16 6.79 -27.26
N GLU A 3 5.73 5.85 -28.10
CA GLU A 3 4.40 5.28 -27.95
C GLU A 3 4.37 4.74 -26.52
N GLY A 4 3.66 5.43 -25.63
CA GLY A 4 3.51 4.95 -24.26
C GLY A 4 2.81 3.61 -24.34
N SER A 5 3.49 2.53 -23.95
CA SER A 5 2.80 1.25 -23.79
C SER A 5 1.67 1.48 -22.79
N ARG A 6 0.43 1.15 -23.18
CA ARG A 6 -0.71 1.17 -22.26
C ARG A 6 -0.32 0.45 -20.97
N SER A 7 -0.65 1.04 -19.83
CA SER A 7 -0.49 0.42 -18.52
C SER A 7 -1.23 -0.92 -18.53
N VAL A 8 -0.51 -2.00 -18.22
CA VAL A 8 -1.05 -3.35 -18.22
C VAL A 8 -1.35 -3.74 -16.78
N LEU A 9 -2.58 -4.20 -16.53
CA LEU A 9 -2.95 -4.76 -15.23
C LEU A 9 -2.21 -6.09 -15.01
N PRO A 10 -1.71 -6.39 -13.79
CA PRO A 10 -1.20 -7.72 -13.44
C PRO A 10 -2.16 -8.83 -13.82
N PRO A 11 -1.81 -10.06 -14.23
CA PRO A 11 -2.84 -11.06 -14.49
C PRO A 11 -3.58 -11.43 -13.20
N PRO A 12 -4.91 -11.71 -13.23
CA PRO A 12 -5.62 -12.25 -12.08
C PRO A 12 -4.96 -13.56 -11.62
N ASP A 13 -4.85 -13.78 -10.31
CA ASP A 13 -4.31 -15.00 -9.68
C ASP A 13 -2.87 -15.37 -10.08
N ALA A 14 -2.10 -14.44 -10.68
CA ALA A 14 -0.71 -14.69 -11.01
C ALA A 14 0.20 -14.45 -9.81
N ASP A 15 1.05 -15.44 -9.50
CA ASP A 15 2.10 -15.28 -8.49
C ASP A 15 3.20 -14.33 -9.01
N PRO A 16 3.36 -13.13 -8.42
CA PRO A 16 4.44 -12.24 -8.81
C PRO A 16 5.78 -12.75 -8.29
N VAL A 17 6.87 -12.35 -8.94
CA VAL A 17 8.19 -12.32 -8.29
C VAL A 17 8.21 -11.11 -7.36
N ARG A 18 8.39 -11.34 -6.06
CA ARG A 18 8.41 -10.30 -5.03
C ARG A 18 9.85 -9.98 -4.64
N LEU A 19 10.30 -8.79 -5.01
CA LEU A 19 11.61 -8.26 -4.65
C LEU A 19 11.49 -7.28 -3.49
N LEU A 20 12.27 -7.45 -2.42
CA LEU A 20 12.43 -6.42 -1.40
C LEU A 20 13.70 -5.63 -1.67
N SER A 21 13.54 -4.40 -2.16
CA SER A 21 14.62 -3.46 -2.34
C SER A 21 15.01 -2.83 -1.00
N LEU A 22 16.30 -2.89 -0.63
CA LEU A 22 16.81 -2.33 0.63
C LEU A 22 18.09 -1.54 0.43
N THR A 23 18.16 -0.37 1.06
CA THR A 23 19.41 0.38 1.19
C THR A 23 20.27 -0.18 2.32
N GLY A 24 21.59 0.01 2.26
CA GLY A 24 22.47 -0.32 3.37
C GLY A 24 22.20 0.52 4.61
N ARG A 25 21.65 1.73 4.41
CA ARG A 25 21.19 2.62 5.46
C ARG A 25 20.01 2.03 6.23
N ALA A 26 18.97 1.56 5.53
CA ALA A 26 17.84 0.86 6.16
C ALA A 26 18.33 -0.28 7.07
N VAL A 27 19.25 -1.10 6.57
CA VAL A 27 19.80 -2.22 7.33
C VAL A 27 20.64 -1.77 8.53
N GLY A 28 21.34 -0.64 8.43
CA GLY A 28 22.16 -0.09 9.51
C GLY A 28 21.36 0.61 10.61
N ASP A 29 20.30 1.32 10.23
CA ASP A 29 19.50 2.18 11.11
C ASP A 29 18.35 1.39 11.78
N THR A 30 17.83 0.35 11.13
CA THR A 30 16.70 -0.44 11.65
C THR A 30 17.16 -1.55 12.62
N PRO A 31 16.55 -1.66 13.82
CA PRO A 31 16.85 -2.75 14.75
C PRO A 31 16.57 -4.14 14.14
N GLY A 32 17.43 -5.12 14.45
CA GLY A 32 17.31 -6.49 13.93
C GLY A 32 15.92 -7.15 14.09
N PRO A 33 15.22 -7.03 15.23
CA PRO A 33 13.85 -7.53 15.36
C PRO A 33 12.85 -6.88 14.38
N SER A 34 12.95 -5.57 14.16
CA SER A 34 12.11 -4.84 13.19
C SER A 34 12.42 -5.25 11.76
N MET A 35 13.70 -5.43 11.42
CA MET A 35 14.12 -5.96 10.12
C MET A 35 13.59 -7.38 9.87
N ARG A 36 13.58 -8.25 10.89
CA ARG A 36 12.96 -9.58 10.78
C ARG A 36 11.45 -9.51 10.60
N ARG A 37 10.77 -8.58 11.28
CA ARG A 37 9.32 -8.36 11.10
C ARG A 37 9.01 -7.86 9.69
N LEU A 38 9.81 -6.92 9.15
CA LEU A 38 9.74 -6.47 7.76
C LEU A 38 9.84 -7.65 6.79
N LEU A 39 10.88 -8.48 6.93
CA LEU A 39 11.09 -9.63 6.04
C LEU A 39 9.99 -10.67 6.16
N SER A 40 9.51 -10.94 7.37
CA SER A 40 8.40 -11.87 7.59
C SER A 40 7.08 -11.36 7.02
N ALA A 41 6.79 -10.07 7.17
CA ALA A 41 5.55 -9.46 6.70
C ALA A 41 5.52 -9.30 5.18
N THR A 42 6.67 -9.02 4.57
CA THR A 42 6.77 -8.88 3.11
C THR A 42 6.98 -10.20 2.38
N ALA A 43 7.54 -11.21 3.07
CA ALA A 43 7.85 -12.53 2.52
C ALA A 43 8.45 -12.45 1.10
N PRO A 44 9.59 -11.74 0.90
CA PRO A 44 10.15 -11.53 -0.42
C PRO A 44 10.81 -12.80 -0.94
N ASP A 45 10.71 -13.02 -2.25
CA ASP A 45 11.44 -14.09 -2.93
C ASP A 45 12.95 -13.82 -2.94
N ALA A 46 13.34 -12.54 -3.05
CA ALA A 46 14.72 -12.11 -2.98
C ALA A 46 14.83 -10.68 -2.43
N VAL A 47 15.93 -10.41 -1.73
CA VAL A 47 16.31 -9.05 -1.32
C VAL A 47 17.26 -8.47 -2.36
N VAL A 48 16.93 -7.29 -2.89
CA VAL A 48 17.79 -6.56 -3.82
C VAL A 48 18.47 -5.43 -3.07
N GLY A 49 19.79 -5.53 -2.94
CA GLY A 49 20.59 -4.44 -2.38
C GLY A 49 20.64 -3.27 -3.35
N VAL A 50 20.20 -2.10 -2.88
CA VAL A 50 20.23 -0.85 -3.64
C VAL A 50 21.10 0.19 -2.94
N GLY A 51 21.51 1.23 -3.66
CA GLY A 51 22.25 2.34 -3.05
C GLY A 51 21.37 3.13 -2.08
N PRO A 52 21.93 3.85 -1.10
CA PRO A 52 23.35 3.90 -0.74
C PRO A 52 23.81 2.68 0.10
N GLN A 53 25.14 2.55 0.26
CA GLN A 53 25.80 1.59 1.17
C GLN A 53 25.48 0.10 0.91
N THR A 54 25.24 -0.27 -0.34
CA THR A 54 24.79 -1.62 -0.73
C THR A 54 25.59 -2.81 -0.16
N PRO A 55 26.93 -2.74 0.06
CA PRO A 55 27.67 -3.82 0.71
C PRO A 55 27.18 -4.16 2.14
N VAL A 56 26.58 -3.20 2.83
CA VAL A 56 26.02 -3.38 4.19
C VAL A 56 24.80 -4.28 4.17
N VAL A 57 23.99 -4.26 3.11
CA VAL A 57 22.75 -5.07 3.01
C VAL A 57 23.05 -6.55 3.19
N ARG A 58 24.00 -7.08 2.40
CA ARG A 58 24.42 -8.48 2.54
C ARG A 58 25.01 -8.75 3.92
N ALA A 59 25.94 -7.92 4.38
CA ALA A 59 26.62 -8.13 5.65
C ALA A 59 25.66 -8.12 6.86
N GLY A 60 24.64 -7.25 6.84
CA GLY A 60 23.67 -7.11 7.92
C GLY A 60 22.59 -8.21 7.94
N LEU A 61 22.25 -8.78 6.78
CA LEU A 61 21.20 -9.81 6.68
C LEU A 61 21.74 -11.25 6.79
N THR A 62 22.99 -11.50 6.39
CA THR A 62 23.58 -12.87 6.27
C THR A 62 23.48 -13.81 7.49
N ARG A 63 23.18 -13.32 8.70
CA ARG A 63 23.19 -14.16 9.92
C ARG A 63 21.81 -14.67 10.33
N ASP A 64 20.73 -14.04 9.88
CA ASP A 64 19.43 -14.17 10.54
C ASP A 64 18.26 -14.48 9.58
N VAL A 65 18.48 -14.48 8.25
CA VAL A 65 17.40 -14.64 7.26
C VAL A 65 17.77 -15.63 6.15
N ASP A 66 16.80 -16.47 5.78
CA ASP A 66 16.91 -17.47 4.71
C ASP A 66 16.31 -16.91 3.41
N VAL A 67 16.89 -15.81 2.93
CA VAL A 67 16.50 -15.16 1.66
C VAL A 67 17.74 -14.77 0.87
N ASP A 68 17.71 -15.00 -0.43
CA ASP A 68 18.80 -14.62 -1.31
C ASP A 68 18.94 -13.09 -1.39
N VAL A 69 20.14 -12.60 -1.12
CA VAL A 69 20.49 -11.19 -1.30
C VAL A 69 21.21 -11.02 -2.63
N LEU A 70 20.63 -10.27 -3.56
CA LEU A 70 21.18 -9.97 -4.88
C LEU A 70 21.72 -8.54 -4.92
N ILE A 71 22.95 -8.37 -5.38
CA ILE A 71 23.59 -7.05 -5.52
C ILE A 71 24.22 -6.94 -6.92
N PRO A 72 23.47 -6.42 -7.91
CA PRO A 72 23.95 -6.23 -9.27
C PRO A 72 25.25 -5.41 -9.30
N GLY A 73 26.15 -5.76 -10.21
CA GLY A 73 27.38 -5.00 -10.44
C GLY A 73 28.58 -5.33 -9.56
N THR A 74 28.43 -6.12 -8.48
CA THR A 74 29.50 -6.34 -7.48
C THR A 74 30.47 -7.49 -7.78
N GLY A 75 30.23 -8.28 -8.84
CA GLY A 75 31.08 -9.41 -9.21
C GLY A 75 31.19 -10.52 -8.14
N ARG A 76 30.28 -10.51 -7.15
CA ARG A 76 30.17 -11.53 -6.09
C ARG A 76 28.87 -12.32 -6.30
N PRO A 77 28.85 -13.65 -6.03
CA PRO A 77 27.61 -14.43 -5.98
C PRO A 77 26.64 -13.86 -4.90
N PRO A 78 25.32 -14.10 -4.99
CA PRO A 78 24.58 -14.85 -6.01
C PRO A 78 24.28 -13.99 -7.24
N HIS A 79 24.45 -14.59 -8.42
CA HIS A 79 24.17 -13.95 -9.71
C HIS A 79 22.81 -14.36 -10.28
N ALA A 80 22.14 -15.33 -9.68
CA ALA A 80 20.77 -15.69 -9.96
C ALA A 80 20.16 -16.46 -8.79
N THR A 81 18.83 -16.52 -8.76
CA THR A 81 18.04 -17.39 -7.90
C THR A 81 16.77 -17.83 -8.64
N THR A 82 16.20 -18.94 -8.22
CA THR A 82 14.93 -19.49 -8.72
C THR A 82 13.89 -19.42 -7.62
N VAL A 83 12.70 -18.93 -7.94
CA VAL A 83 11.66 -18.60 -6.95
C VAL A 83 10.37 -19.35 -7.24
N GLY A 84 9.52 -19.51 -6.23
CA GLY A 84 8.29 -20.30 -6.30
C GLY A 84 8.55 -21.80 -6.48
N ASP A 85 7.87 -22.42 -7.45
CA ASP A 85 8.04 -23.83 -7.86
C ASP A 85 9.34 -24.09 -8.68
N GLY A 86 10.24 -23.11 -8.74
CA GLY A 86 11.46 -23.13 -9.55
C GLY A 86 11.25 -22.67 -11.00
N SER A 87 10.03 -22.29 -11.39
CA SER A 87 9.72 -21.85 -12.76
C SER A 87 9.96 -20.36 -13.02
N ARG A 88 10.29 -19.57 -11.99
CA ARG A 88 10.53 -18.12 -12.10
C ARG A 88 11.97 -17.80 -11.72
N HIS A 89 12.68 -17.08 -12.58
CA HIS A 89 14.12 -16.86 -12.44
C HIS A 89 14.42 -15.37 -12.24
N VAL A 90 15.23 -15.05 -11.24
CA VAL A 90 15.76 -13.70 -11.00
C VAL A 90 17.26 -13.74 -11.19
N MET A 91 17.81 -12.97 -12.12
CA MET A 91 19.24 -12.97 -12.41
C MET A 91 19.84 -11.59 -12.53
N SER A 92 21.06 -11.41 -12.01
CA SER A 92 21.85 -10.20 -12.20
C SER A 92 22.63 -10.26 -13.51
N VAL A 93 22.40 -9.29 -14.39
CA VAL A 93 23.16 -9.13 -15.62
C VAL A 93 24.56 -8.58 -15.26
N PRO A 94 25.66 -9.27 -15.62
CA PRO A 94 27.00 -8.86 -15.24
C PRO A 94 27.38 -7.46 -15.73
N SER A 95 28.11 -6.73 -14.90
CA SER A 95 28.66 -5.40 -15.21
C SER A 95 29.94 -5.44 -16.04
N THR A 96 30.53 -6.62 -16.30
CA THR A 96 31.70 -6.83 -17.18
C THR A 96 31.45 -8.05 -18.08
N THR A 97 32.23 -8.23 -19.15
CA THR A 97 32.16 -9.38 -20.09
C THR A 97 32.47 -10.75 -19.46
N GLY A 98 32.58 -10.83 -18.13
CA GLY A 98 32.68 -12.09 -17.40
C GLY A 98 31.39 -12.89 -17.52
N ARG A 99 31.51 -14.18 -17.85
CA ARG A 99 30.37 -15.11 -17.81
C ARG A 99 29.85 -15.22 -16.37
N PRO A 100 28.52 -15.19 -16.13
CA PRO A 100 27.95 -15.54 -14.84
C PRO A 100 28.45 -16.94 -14.44
N VAL A 101 29.04 -17.06 -13.25
CA VAL A 101 29.59 -18.33 -12.75
C VAL A 101 28.48 -19.24 -12.23
N ASP A 102 27.32 -18.67 -11.88
CA ASP A 102 26.10 -19.38 -11.50
C ASP A 102 24.98 -18.97 -12.46
N ARG A 103 24.74 -19.78 -13.50
CA ARG A 103 23.53 -19.67 -14.32
C ARG A 103 22.43 -20.51 -13.63
N PRO A 104 21.19 -19.99 -13.51
CA PRO A 104 20.06 -20.86 -13.22
C PRO A 104 19.90 -21.89 -14.36
N ALA A 105 18.94 -22.81 -14.23
CA ALA A 105 18.51 -23.65 -15.36
C ALA A 105 18.24 -22.79 -16.61
N ASP A 106 18.26 -23.38 -17.81
CA ASP A 106 18.13 -22.65 -19.07
C ASP A 106 16.95 -21.64 -19.00
N PRO A 107 17.20 -20.30 -19.07
CA PRO A 107 16.14 -19.30 -18.90
C PRO A 107 15.05 -19.39 -19.96
N ALA A 108 15.29 -20.12 -21.06
CA ALA A 108 14.28 -20.45 -22.06
C ALA A 108 13.10 -21.27 -21.50
N ASP A 109 13.32 -22.07 -20.44
CA ASP A 109 12.30 -22.95 -19.85
C ASP A 109 11.53 -22.27 -18.69
N ALA A 110 11.89 -21.05 -18.31
CA ALA A 110 11.26 -20.31 -17.22
C ALA A 110 9.91 -19.71 -17.65
N LYS A 111 8.89 -19.80 -16.77
CA LYS A 111 7.61 -19.11 -16.95
C LYS A 111 7.76 -17.59 -16.86
N GLN A 112 8.78 -17.12 -16.15
CA GLN A 112 9.09 -15.69 -16.00
C GLN A 112 10.57 -15.50 -15.74
N VAL A 113 11.16 -14.47 -16.37
CA VAL A 113 12.54 -14.07 -16.15
C VAL A 113 12.60 -12.60 -15.74
N VAL A 114 13.31 -12.33 -14.65
CA VAL A 114 13.60 -10.99 -14.15
C VAL A 114 15.11 -10.74 -14.21
N CYS A 115 15.50 -9.72 -14.97
CA CYS A 115 16.90 -9.32 -15.14
C CYS A 115 17.22 -8.09 -14.28
N LEU A 116 18.04 -8.24 -13.24
CA LEU A 116 18.56 -7.13 -12.43
C LEU A 116 19.81 -6.52 -13.06
N THR A 117 19.93 -5.20 -13.04
CA THR A 117 21.10 -4.46 -13.55
C THR A 117 21.36 -3.19 -12.75
N ASP A 118 22.60 -2.70 -12.78
CA ASP A 118 22.97 -1.37 -12.30
C ASP A 118 23.37 -0.43 -13.46
N ARG A 119 23.16 -0.85 -14.72
CA ARG A 119 23.64 -0.12 -15.90
C ARG A 119 22.66 0.91 -16.46
N LEU A 120 21.38 0.83 -16.09
CA LEU A 120 20.34 1.70 -16.64
C LEU A 120 20.04 2.84 -15.67
N THR A 121 20.30 4.07 -16.10
CA THR A 121 20.07 5.27 -15.28
C THR A 121 19.03 6.17 -15.92
N LEU A 122 18.32 6.93 -15.10
CA LEU A 122 17.37 7.92 -15.60
C LEU A 122 18.12 9.21 -15.95
N ASN A 123 17.83 9.76 -17.13
CA ASN A 123 18.25 11.08 -17.53
C ASN A 123 17.03 11.96 -17.71
N VAL A 124 16.98 13.07 -16.95
CA VAL A 124 15.88 14.03 -16.98
C VAL A 124 16.45 15.36 -17.45
N ASP A 125 15.96 15.85 -18.59
CA ASP A 125 16.21 17.20 -19.06
C ASP A 125 15.00 18.07 -18.72
N PRO A 126 15.05 18.87 -17.64
CA PRO A 126 13.93 19.69 -17.22
C PRO A 126 13.63 20.84 -18.20
N TYR A 127 14.64 21.30 -18.96
CA TYR A 127 14.46 22.37 -19.95
C TYR A 127 13.71 21.87 -21.17
N ARG A 128 14.00 20.66 -21.61
CA ARG A 128 13.33 20.01 -22.74
C ARG A 128 12.08 19.23 -22.33
N ARG A 129 11.87 19.04 -21.02
CA ARG A 129 10.81 18.19 -20.44
C ARG A 129 10.85 16.79 -21.03
N THR A 130 12.06 16.25 -21.19
CA THR A 130 12.28 14.91 -21.72
C THR A 130 12.90 14.02 -20.67
N THR A 131 12.46 12.77 -20.65
CA THR A 131 13.02 11.71 -19.82
C THR A 131 13.52 10.60 -20.73
N ALA A 132 14.74 10.14 -20.52
CA ALA A 132 15.35 9.04 -21.26
C ALA A 132 16.05 8.08 -20.30
N VAL A 133 16.25 6.84 -20.76
CA VAL A 133 17.04 5.84 -20.05
C VAL A 133 18.40 5.73 -20.72
N ASP A 134 19.46 6.02 -19.96
CA ASP A 134 20.84 5.89 -20.42
C ASP A 134 21.36 4.46 -20.19
N GLY A 135 22.35 4.03 -20.98
CA GLY A 135 22.99 2.72 -20.84
C GLY A 135 22.31 1.56 -21.60
N LEU A 136 21.25 1.85 -22.36
CA LEU A 136 20.46 0.85 -23.10
C LEU A 136 21.28 -0.05 -24.03
N SER A 137 22.11 0.52 -24.92
CA SER A 137 22.89 -0.27 -25.88
C SER A 137 23.89 -1.21 -25.19
N ALA A 138 24.68 -0.69 -24.25
CA ALA A 138 25.65 -1.49 -23.50
C ALA A 138 24.97 -2.56 -22.62
N TYR A 139 23.74 -2.30 -22.16
CA TYR A 139 22.94 -3.29 -21.45
C TYR A 139 22.43 -4.39 -22.39
N ALA A 140 21.87 -4.03 -23.56
CA ALA A 140 21.36 -4.97 -24.55
C ALA A 140 22.45 -5.93 -25.06
N GLU A 141 23.66 -5.43 -25.30
CA GLU A 141 24.83 -6.25 -25.67
C GLU A 141 25.24 -7.28 -24.59
N ALA A 142 24.95 -7.00 -23.32
CA ALA A 142 25.28 -7.87 -22.20
C ALA A 142 24.18 -8.89 -21.86
N LEU A 143 23.00 -8.78 -22.49
CA LEU A 143 21.90 -9.71 -22.27
C LEU A 143 22.25 -11.10 -22.81
N PRO A 144 21.79 -12.18 -22.15
CA PRO A 144 21.78 -13.50 -22.75
C PRO A 144 21.11 -13.48 -24.14
N PRO A 145 21.61 -14.28 -25.10
CA PRO A 145 21.06 -14.29 -26.45
C PRO A 145 19.62 -14.83 -26.50
N GLU A 146 19.29 -15.75 -25.59
CA GLU A 146 17.97 -16.39 -25.47
C GLU A 146 17.33 -15.92 -24.16
N LEU A 147 16.37 -15.01 -24.28
CA LEU A 147 15.49 -14.57 -23.21
C LEU A 147 14.04 -14.76 -23.68
N PRO A 148 13.15 -15.26 -22.82
CA PRO A 148 11.74 -15.38 -23.17
C PRO A 148 11.11 -14.01 -23.35
N ASP A 149 10.10 -13.94 -24.23
CA ASP A 149 9.25 -12.77 -24.36
C ASP A 149 8.58 -12.46 -23.00
N GLY A 150 8.40 -11.17 -22.71
CA GLY A 150 7.87 -10.74 -21.40
C GLY A 150 8.91 -10.67 -20.28
N THR A 151 10.20 -10.90 -20.57
CA THR A 151 11.28 -10.65 -19.59
C THR A 151 11.22 -9.22 -19.06
N VAL A 152 11.28 -9.09 -17.73
CA VAL A 152 11.27 -7.78 -17.04
C VAL A 152 12.69 -7.37 -16.69
N HIS A 153 13.08 -6.15 -17.04
CA HIS A 153 14.43 -5.63 -16.84
C HIS A 153 14.44 -4.59 -15.72
N CYS A 154 14.95 -4.98 -14.56
CA CYS A 154 14.92 -4.19 -13.34
C CYS A 154 16.26 -3.47 -13.11
N SER A 155 16.23 -2.16 -12.95
CA SER A 155 17.43 -1.39 -12.62
C SER A 155 17.45 -0.91 -11.17
N THR A 156 18.58 -1.13 -10.48
CA THR A 156 18.84 -0.57 -9.15
C THR A 156 19.16 0.94 -9.18
N ARG A 157 19.39 1.51 -10.38
CA ARG A 157 19.62 2.94 -10.60
C ARG A 157 18.43 3.71 -11.19
N LEU A 158 17.29 3.03 -11.30
CA LEU A 158 16.00 3.65 -11.56
C LEU A 158 15.19 3.60 -10.26
N ARG A 159 14.47 4.68 -9.96
CA ARG A 159 13.67 4.77 -8.73
C ARG A 159 12.63 3.65 -8.67
N ALA A 160 12.41 3.06 -7.49
CA ALA A 160 11.29 2.16 -7.25
C ALA A 160 9.98 2.79 -7.78
N GLY A 161 9.16 2.00 -8.47
CA GLY A 161 7.92 2.46 -9.10
C GLY A 161 8.08 3.15 -10.47
N PHE A 162 9.31 3.42 -10.93
CA PHE A 162 9.51 3.86 -12.31
C PHE A 162 9.28 2.70 -13.29
N ARG A 163 8.51 2.95 -14.36
CA ARG A 163 8.27 1.99 -15.43
C ARG A 163 8.32 2.65 -16.78
N THR A 164 8.90 1.98 -17.76
CA THR A 164 8.89 2.42 -19.15
C THR A 164 9.25 1.27 -20.09
N THR A 165 8.97 1.43 -21.37
CA THR A 165 9.50 0.55 -22.41
C THR A 165 10.57 1.29 -23.20
N ALA A 166 11.66 0.59 -23.54
CA ALA A 166 12.71 1.14 -24.38
C ALA A 166 13.11 0.18 -25.49
N THR A 167 13.50 0.70 -26.65
CA THR A 167 14.01 -0.12 -27.75
C THR A 167 15.54 -0.05 -27.81
N ALA A 168 16.19 -1.21 -27.83
CA ALA A 168 17.63 -1.34 -28.00
C ALA A 168 17.94 -2.57 -28.87
N ASP A 169 18.82 -2.42 -29.87
CA ASP A 169 19.20 -3.50 -30.80
C ASP A 169 18.01 -4.24 -31.44
N GLY A 170 16.94 -3.50 -31.75
CA GLY A 170 15.71 -4.04 -32.33
C GLY A 170 14.82 -4.81 -31.34
N ARG A 171 15.17 -4.85 -30.05
CA ARG A 171 14.38 -5.47 -28.97
C ARG A 171 13.65 -4.41 -28.17
N THR A 172 12.40 -4.66 -27.82
CA THR A 172 11.65 -3.85 -26.86
C THR A 172 11.87 -4.42 -25.45
N LEU A 173 12.36 -3.60 -24.53
CA LEU A 173 12.66 -3.95 -23.16
C LEU A 173 11.61 -3.33 -22.24
N SER A 174 10.95 -4.15 -21.42
CA SER A 174 10.12 -3.65 -20.30
C SER A 174 11.02 -3.32 -19.11
N LEU A 175 11.13 -2.03 -18.78
CA LEU A 175 12.04 -1.54 -17.75
C LEU A 175 11.27 -1.19 -16.48
N VAL A 176 11.76 -1.70 -15.35
CA VAL A 176 11.22 -1.40 -14.01
C VAL A 176 12.35 -0.87 -13.13
N GLY A 177 12.08 0.20 -12.38
CA GLY A 177 12.99 0.66 -11.34
C GLY A 177 12.75 -0.10 -10.04
N VAL A 178 13.82 -0.60 -9.46
CA VAL A 178 13.81 -1.31 -8.17
C VAL A 178 14.71 -0.63 -7.16
N GLY A 179 15.33 0.51 -7.46
CA GLY A 179 16.26 1.15 -6.54
C GLY A 179 16.09 2.64 -6.47
N ARG A 180 17.20 3.37 -6.63
CA ARG A 180 17.23 4.82 -6.47
C ARG A 180 17.80 5.48 -7.72
N THR A 181 17.22 6.61 -8.11
CA THR A 181 17.76 7.48 -9.14
C THR A 181 18.59 8.59 -8.53
N GLU A 182 19.72 8.91 -9.17
CA GLU A 182 20.50 10.13 -8.88
C GLU A 182 20.01 11.33 -9.72
N ALA A 183 19.11 11.11 -10.67
CA ALA A 183 18.57 12.18 -11.50
C ALA A 183 17.86 13.22 -10.63
N THR A 184 18.10 14.50 -10.90
CA THR A 184 17.33 15.59 -10.30
C THR A 184 15.92 15.54 -10.86
N LEU A 185 15.03 14.94 -10.08
CA LEU A 185 13.60 14.94 -10.40
C LEU A 185 13.04 16.35 -10.11
N GLY A 186 12.05 16.78 -10.89
CA GLY A 186 11.41 18.08 -10.70
C GLY A 186 10.72 18.23 -9.34
N VAL A 187 10.25 19.45 -9.05
CA VAL A 187 9.40 19.72 -7.87
C VAL A 187 8.21 18.76 -7.84
N GLY A 188 8.00 18.08 -6.70
CA GLY A 188 6.96 17.05 -6.54
C GLY A 188 7.43 15.60 -6.62
N ALA A 189 8.70 15.36 -6.96
CA ALA A 189 9.28 14.04 -6.75
C ALA A 189 9.53 13.81 -5.26
N GLY A 190 8.73 12.93 -4.65
CA GLY A 190 8.87 12.56 -3.24
C GLY A 190 10.23 11.94 -2.92
N ASP A 191 10.53 11.87 -1.62
CA ASP A 191 11.70 11.16 -1.13
C ASP A 191 11.67 9.71 -1.63
N GLN A 192 12.81 9.25 -2.13
CA GLN A 192 12.93 7.88 -2.58
C GLN A 192 13.01 6.98 -1.33
N PRO A 193 12.24 5.90 -1.27
CA PRO A 193 12.15 5.10 -0.06
C PRO A 193 13.46 4.33 0.20
N ASP A 194 13.74 4.08 1.47
CA ASP A 194 14.88 3.27 1.91
C ASP A 194 14.57 1.75 1.85
N ALA A 195 13.29 1.39 1.74
CA ALA A 195 12.80 0.05 1.46
C ALA A 195 11.59 0.07 0.51
N ALA A 196 11.47 -0.88 -0.39
CA ALA A 196 10.27 -1.04 -1.22
C ALA A 196 10.06 -2.50 -1.60
N VAL A 197 8.81 -2.95 -1.60
CA VAL A 197 8.42 -4.21 -2.24
C VAL A 197 8.09 -3.91 -3.69
N VAL A 198 8.71 -4.65 -4.61
CA VAL A 198 8.41 -4.60 -6.04
C VAL A 198 7.92 -5.96 -6.47
N GLU A 199 6.65 -6.04 -6.84
CA GLU A 199 6.03 -7.24 -7.38
C GLU A 199 6.10 -7.19 -8.89
N LEU A 200 6.55 -8.28 -9.53
CA LEU A 200 6.75 -8.35 -10.96
C LEU A 200 5.93 -9.50 -11.53
N TYR A 201 5.07 -9.23 -12.49
CA TYR A 201 4.15 -10.21 -13.04
C TYR A 201 4.62 -10.76 -14.40
N PRO A 202 4.19 -11.97 -14.79
CA PRO A 202 4.63 -12.60 -16.03
C PRO A 202 4.32 -11.80 -17.30
N ASN A 203 3.27 -10.97 -17.29
CA ASN A 203 2.92 -10.10 -18.42
C ASN A 203 3.70 -8.77 -18.46
N GLY A 204 4.68 -8.60 -17.57
CA GLY A 204 5.48 -7.38 -17.45
C GLY A 204 4.83 -6.25 -16.66
N ALA A 205 3.61 -6.44 -16.16
CA ALA A 205 3.07 -5.55 -15.12
C ALA A 205 3.94 -5.64 -13.87
N ALA A 206 3.92 -4.59 -13.07
CA ALA A 206 4.57 -4.59 -11.78
C ALA A 206 3.64 -3.93 -10.75
N ASP A 207 3.97 -4.08 -9.48
CA ASP A 207 3.44 -3.25 -8.40
C ASP A 207 4.61 -2.76 -7.54
N THR A 208 4.45 -1.62 -6.87
CA THR A 208 5.50 -1.10 -5.99
C THR A 208 4.93 -0.45 -4.73
N THR A 209 5.18 -1.11 -3.60
CA THR A 209 4.83 -0.59 -2.28
C THR A 209 6.08 0.00 -1.62
N ALA A 210 6.11 1.32 -1.44
CA ALA A 210 7.15 1.96 -0.64
C ALA A 210 6.95 1.59 0.84
N LEU A 211 8.05 1.24 1.51
CA LEU A 211 8.04 0.86 2.92
C LEU A 211 8.94 1.77 3.73
N SER A 212 8.50 2.07 4.95
CA SER A 212 9.35 2.58 6.01
C SER A 212 9.71 1.41 6.93
N PRO A 213 10.99 0.99 6.99
CA PRO A 213 11.44 -0.06 7.93
C PRO A 213 11.09 0.24 9.39
N ASP A 214 10.99 1.52 9.72
CA ASP A 214 10.64 2.02 11.05
C ASP A 214 9.18 1.69 11.41
N ASP A 215 8.28 1.52 10.43
CA ASP A 215 6.89 1.12 10.63
C ASP A 215 6.78 -0.32 11.15
N PHE A 216 7.87 -1.10 11.07
CA PHE A 216 7.96 -2.46 11.61
C PHE A 216 8.57 -2.50 13.03
N GLY A 217 8.83 -1.34 13.62
CA GLY A 217 9.31 -1.16 14.98
C GLY A 217 8.37 -0.31 15.82
N LEU A 218 8.90 0.25 16.91
CA LEU A 218 8.14 1.08 17.84
C LEU A 218 7.52 2.32 17.20
N THR A 219 8.17 2.88 16.18
CA THR A 219 7.72 4.03 15.40
C THR A 219 6.50 3.74 14.53
N GLY A 220 6.20 2.46 14.27
CA GLY A 220 4.93 2.03 13.70
C GLY A 220 3.76 2.08 14.68
N LEU A 221 4.00 2.36 15.96
CA LEU A 221 2.93 2.59 16.93
C LEU A 221 2.40 4.00 16.84
N ASP A 222 1.09 4.10 16.83
CA ASP A 222 0.46 5.40 16.91
C ASP A 222 0.91 6.21 18.14
N GLY A 223 1.27 7.47 17.91
CA GLY A 223 1.74 8.39 18.93
C GLY A 223 3.22 8.21 19.28
N VAL A 224 3.94 7.30 18.64
CA VAL A 224 5.37 7.06 18.84
C VAL A 224 6.18 7.60 17.66
N GLY A 225 6.70 8.82 17.81
CA GLY A 225 7.78 9.31 16.94
C GLY A 225 9.16 8.86 17.45
N GLU A 226 10.22 9.19 16.71
CA GLU A 226 11.60 8.74 17.01
C GLU A 226 12.03 9.03 18.45
N THR A 227 11.73 10.22 18.98
CA THR A 227 12.07 10.59 20.37
C THR A 227 11.44 9.64 21.39
N ARG A 228 10.17 9.26 21.20
CA ARG A 228 9.48 8.34 22.11
C ARG A 228 9.95 6.90 21.92
N ALA A 229 10.21 6.49 20.69
CA ALA A 229 10.80 5.18 20.40
C ALA A 229 12.15 5.04 21.13
N GLU A 230 12.99 6.05 21.08
CA GLU A 230 14.29 6.06 21.75
C GLU A 230 14.16 6.08 23.29
N THR A 231 13.19 6.81 23.85
CA THR A 231 12.85 6.72 25.27
C THR A 231 12.44 5.31 25.68
N LEU A 232 11.55 4.66 24.92
CA LEU A 232 11.09 3.30 25.16
C LEU A 232 12.26 2.29 25.10
N ARG A 233 13.11 2.39 24.07
CA ARG A 233 14.30 1.54 23.89
C ARG A 233 15.25 1.65 25.08
N ARG A 234 15.48 2.87 25.59
CA ARG A 234 16.34 3.11 26.76
C ARG A 234 15.78 2.54 28.05
N ALA A 235 14.45 2.52 28.17
CA ALA A 235 13.74 1.89 29.27
C ALA A 235 13.65 0.36 29.16
N GLY A 236 14.06 -0.23 28.02
CA GLY A 236 14.09 -1.68 27.80
C GLY A 236 12.95 -2.20 26.91
N TYR A 237 11.95 -1.38 26.60
CA TYR A 237 10.86 -1.74 25.69
C TYR A 237 11.32 -1.57 24.24
N ARG A 238 11.81 -2.67 23.64
CA ARG A 238 12.42 -2.65 22.29
C ARG A 238 11.52 -3.16 21.18
N THR A 239 10.38 -3.76 21.52
CA THR A 239 9.42 -4.33 20.55
C THR A 239 8.00 -3.87 20.87
N VAL A 240 7.11 -4.01 19.90
CA VAL A 240 5.69 -3.68 20.05
C VAL A 240 5.05 -4.54 21.15
N GLU A 241 5.38 -5.82 21.20
CA GLU A 241 4.89 -6.77 22.20
C GLU A 241 5.31 -6.35 23.61
N ALA A 242 6.57 -5.94 23.78
CA ALA A 242 7.06 -5.46 25.07
C ALA A 242 6.31 -4.21 25.56
N VAL A 243 5.83 -3.36 24.65
CA VAL A 243 5.02 -2.19 24.99
C VAL A 243 3.57 -2.58 25.32
N ALA A 244 2.99 -3.56 24.62
CA ALA A 244 1.66 -4.09 24.90
C ALA A 244 1.58 -4.73 26.30
N ASP A 245 2.61 -5.49 26.67
CA ASP A 245 2.74 -6.18 27.95
C ASP A 245 3.11 -5.25 29.12
N ALA A 246 3.58 -4.04 28.83
CA ALA A 246 4.04 -3.11 29.85
C ALA A 246 2.88 -2.58 30.72
N PRO A 247 3.06 -2.48 32.05
CA PRO A 247 2.11 -1.80 32.91
C PRO A 247 1.96 -0.32 32.52
N PRO A 248 0.74 0.23 32.35
CA PRO A 248 0.54 1.63 31.97
C PRO A 248 1.23 2.62 32.90
N ARG A 249 1.26 2.31 34.19
CA ARG A 249 1.91 3.14 35.22
C ARG A 249 3.43 3.21 35.00
N GLU A 250 4.07 2.13 34.56
CA GLU A 250 5.52 2.13 34.29
C GLU A 250 5.84 2.99 33.06
N LEU A 251 5.10 2.80 31.96
CA LEU A 251 5.24 3.62 30.76
C LEU A 251 5.05 5.12 31.07
N ALA A 252 4.09 5.46 31.93
CA ALA A 252 3.78 6.84 32.32
C ALA A 252 4.89 7.53 33.16
N THR A 253 5.87 6.77 33.67
CA THR A 253 7.03 7.35 34.38
C THR A 253 8.16 7.78 33.44
N LEU A 254 8.07 7.42 32.16
CA LEU A 254 9.12 7.70 31.18
C LEU A 254 9.03 9.15 30.69
N ASP A 255 10.21 9.75 30.47
CA ASP A 255 10.29 11.14 30.01
C ASP A 255 9.58 11.34 28.66
N GLY A 256 8.69 12.35 28.60
CA GLY A 256 7.87 12.63 27.42
C GLY A 256 6.69 11.65 27.17
N ILE A 257 6.43 10.72 28.09
CA ILE A 257 5.32 9.76 28.05
C ILE A 257 4.49 9.92 29.33
N GLY A 258 3.53 10.85 29.33
CA GLY A 258 2.56 10.99 30.43
C GLY A 258 1.45 9.93 30.35
N SER A 259 0.60 9.84 31.37
CA SER A 259 -0.43 8.78 31.50
C SER A 259 -1.33 8.62 30.27
N THR A 260 -1.82 9.71 29.67
CA THR A 260 -2.65 9.64 28.45
C THR A 260 -1.89 9.06 27.27
N VAL A 261 -0.62 9.45 27.11
CA VAL A 261 0.24 8.98 26.04
C VAL A 261 0.62 7.51 26.25
N ALA A 262 0.91 7.13 27.50
CA ALA A 262 1.17 5.74 27.89
C ALA A 262 -0.01 4.82 27.54
N SER A 263 -1.23 5.20 27.94
CA SER A 263 -2.44 4.43 27.63
C SER A 263 -2.67 4.30 26.13
N ARG A 264 -2.50 5.38 25.36
CA ARG A 264 -2.67 5.37 23.90
C ARG A 264 -1.64 4.50 23.19
N ILE A 265 -0.35 4.64 23.52
CA ILE A 265 0.73 3.84 22.91
C ILE A 265 0.55 2.36 23.25
N ARG A 266 0.18 2.03 24.50
CA ARG A 266 -0.12 0.65 24.88
C ARG A 266 -1.32 0.12 24.11
N ALA A 267 -2.41 0.89 23.98
CA ALA A 267 -3.57 0.47 23.22
C ALA A 267 -3.23 0.22 21.75
N ALA A 268 -2.40 1.07 21.12
CA ALA A 268 -1.89 0.85 19.78
C ALA A 268 -1.05 -0.43 19.67
N ALA A 269 -0.17 -0.68 20.65
CA ALA A 269 0.63 -1.89 20.69
C ALA A 269 -0.22 -3.15 20.87
N THR A 270 -1.23 -3.10 21.73
CA THR A 270 -2.21 -4.18 21.92
C THR A 270 -3.00 -4.42 20.65
N ALA A 271 -3.51 -3.37 19.99
CA ALA A 271 -4.27 -3.49 18.76
C ALA A 271 -3.47 -4.21 17.66
N GLN A 272 -2.21 -3.81 17.45
CA GLN A 272 -1.32 -4.44 16.47
C GLN A 272 -0.86 -5.85 16.86
N THR A 273 -0.71 -6.15 18.16
CA THR A 273 -0.26 -7.48 18.62
C THR A 273 -1.40 -8.49 18.58
N GLU A 274 -2.61 -8.05 18.89
CA GLU A 274 -3.80 -8.90 19.01
C GLU A 274 -4.67 -8.88 17.74
N ASN A 275 -4.28 -8.13 16.70
CA ASN A 275 -4.99 -8.02 15.42
C ASN A 275 -6.47 -7.67 15.60
N ARG A 276 -6.75 -6.68 16.44
CA ARG A 276 -8.12 -6.22 16.74
C ARG A 276 -8.17 -4.74 17.07
N VAL A 277 -9.38 -4.18 16.99
CA VAL A 277 -9.67 -2.84 17.51
C VAL A 277 -9.57 -2.85 19.03
N VAL A 278 -8.91 -1.84 19.60
CA VAL A 278 -8.88 -1.58 21.04
C VAL A 278 -9.59 -0.24 21.31
N PRO A 279 -10.72 -0.23 22.01
CA PRO A 279 -11.39 1.02 22.36
C PRO A 279 -10.52 1.92 23.24
N THR A 280 -10.51 3.22 22.93
CA THR A 280 -9.78 4.24 23.70
C THR A 280 -10.66 5.40 24.16
N GLY A 281 -11.87 5.52 23.63
CA GLY A 281 -12.89 6.50 24.01
C GLY A 281 -14.26 5.86 24.19
N ASP A 282 -15.28 6.68 24.47
CA ASP A 282 -16.65 6.26 24.77
C ASP A 282 -17.71 6.83 23.81
N ASP A 283 -17.31 7.48 22.72
CA ASP A 283 -18.27 7.85 21.68
C ASP A 283 -18.85 6.60 21.00
N SER A 284 -20.10 6.71 20.54
CA SER A 284 -20.74 5.67 19.74
C SER A 284 -20.60 5.94 18.24
N LEU A 285 -20.60 4.88 17.42
CA LEU A 285 -20.81 4.99 15.99
C LEU A 285 -22.28 5.37 15.67
N PRO A 286 -22.57 5.83 14.44
CA PRO A 286 -23.94 6.02 13.96
C PRO A 286 -24.82 4.78 14.18
N ASN A 287 -26.08 4.98 14.62
CA ASN A 287 -27.01 3.89 14.95
C ASN A 287 -27.94 3.44 13.82
N ARG A 288 -27.71 3.95 12.60
CA ARG A 288 -28.48 3.60 11.40
C ARG A 288 -27.59 2.78 10.48
N GLU A 289 -28.20 1.90 9.70
CA GLU A 289 -27.48 1.05 8.73
C GLU A 289 -26.64 1.92 7.78
N PRO A 290 -25.31 1.75 7.71
CA PRO A 290 -24.45 2.58 6.89
C PRO A 290 -24.62 2.31 5.40
N ILE A 291 -24.26 3.32 4.60
CA ILE A 291 -23.98 3.21 3.17
C ILE A 291 -22.49 3.44 3.03
N PHE A 292 -21.73 2.42 2.67
CA PHE A 292 -20.30 2.56 2.44
C PHE A 292 -20.08 3.05 1.01
N VAL A 293 -19.19 4.02 0.86
CA VAL A 293 -18.81 4.58 -0.43
C VAL A 293 -17.30 4.69 -0.52
N ASP A 294 -16.79 4.43 -1.72
CA ASP A 294 -15.43 4.69 -2.16
C ASP A 294 -15.48 5.25 -3.58
N ILE A 295 -14.49 6.06 -3.96
CA ILE A 295 -14.42 6.69 -5.28
C ILE A 295 -13.11 6.41 -5.99
N GLU A 296 -13.21 6.18 -7.30
CA GLU A 296 -12.03 6.13 -8.16
C GLU A 296 -11.91 7.38 -9.02
N THR A 297 -10.67 7.86 -9.13
CA THR A 297 -10.35 9.15 -9.76
C THR A 297 -9.23 9.01 -10.78
N ASP A 298 -8.98 10.06 -11.56
CA ASP A 298 -7.86 10.12 -12.49
C ASP A 298 -6.52 10.48 -11.82
N GLY A 299 -6.47 10.55 -10.49
CA GLY A 299 -5.28 10.78 -9.68
C GLY A 299 -5.59 11.55 -8.39
N LEU A 300 -4.56 11.87 -7.60
CA LEU A 300 -4.71 12.53 -6.29
C LEU A 300 -5.15 14.00 -6.34
N GLU A 301 -5.13 14.62 -7.52
CA GLU A 301 -5.75 15.92 -7.79
C GLU A 301 -6.89 15.69 -8.81
N PRO A 302 -8.06 15.19 -8.36
CA PRO A 302 -9.05 14.64 -9.27
C PRO A 302 -9.63 15.70 -10.19
N SER A 303 -9.58 15.45 -11.50
CA SER A 303 -10.38 16.19 -12.47
C SER A 303 -11.71 15.50 -12.74
N VAL A 304 -11.75 14.18 -12.56
CA VAL A 304 -12.91 13.31 -12.79
C VAL A 304 -13.02 12.29 -11.65
N VAL A 305 -14.25 12.00 -11.24
CA VAL A 305 -14.60 10.77 -10.50
C VAL A 305 -15.25 9.84 -11.50
N TRP A 306 -14.56 8.78 -11.91
CA TRP A 306 -15.03 7.91 -12.99
C TRP A 306 -15.74 6.65 -12.46
N LEU A 307 -15.61 6.34 -11.17
CA LEU A 307 -16.40 5.31 -10.50
C LEU A 307 -16.75 5.76 -9.09
N VAL A 308 -18.00 5.55 -8.71
CA VAL A 308 -18.46 5.59 -7.31
C VAL A 308 -18.92 4.19 -6.95
N GLY A 309 -18.21 3.52 -6.05
CA GLY A 309 -18.59 2.23 -5.51
C GLY A 309 -19.49 2.39 -4.29
N VAL A 310 -20.60 1.68 -4.25
CA VAL A 310 -21.54 1.72 -3.11
C VAL A 310 -21.80 0.34 -2.57
N LEU A 311 -21.69 0.16 -1.25
CA LEU A 311 -22.03 -1.07 -0.54
C LEU A 311 -23.09 -0.80 0.52
N THR A 312 -24.15 -1.62 0.52
CA THR A 312 -25.22 -1.59 1.54
C THR A 312 -25.43 -2.98 2.12
N GLY A 313 -25.80 -3.08 3.41
CA GLY A 313 -26.00 -4.35 4.10
C GLY A 313 -24.75 -4.97 4.76
N GLY A 314 -23.73 -4.16 5.06
CA GLY A 314 -22.52 -4.63 5.76
C GLY A 314 -21.46 -5.23 4.84
N SER A 315 -20.47 -5.91 5.42
CA SER A 315 -19.31 -6.51 4.72
C SER A 315 -19.72 -7.57 3.68
N GLU A 316 -20.81 -8.31 3.94
CA GLU A 316 -21.42 -9.28 3.02
C GLU A 316 -22.56 -8.67 2.16
N GLY A 317 -22.58 -7.33 2.11
CA GLY A 317 -23.63 -6.55 1.49
C GLY A 317 -23.68 -6.60 -0.03
N ARG A 318 -24.64 -5.88 -0.58
CA ARG A 318 -24.81 -5.68 -2.03
C ARG A 318 -23.95 -4.51 -2.49
N TYR A 319 -22.99 -4.81 -3.36
CA TYR A 319 -22.20 -3.82 -4.09
C TYR A 319 -22.97 -3.29 -5.33
N MET A 320 -22.82 -2.01 -5.61
CA MET A 320 -23.39 -1.30 -6.74
C MET A 320 -22.35 -0.30 -7.28
N PRO A 321 -21.76 -0.55 -8.47
CA PRO A 321 -20.88 0.40 -9.11
C PRO A 321 -21.68 1.42 -9.92
N PHE A 322 -21.29 2.70 -9.81
CA PHE A 322 -21.72 3.78 -10.71
C PHE A 322 -20.52 4.23 -11.54
N THR A 323 -20.30 3.55 -12.67
CA THR A 323 -19.13 3.72 -13.53
C THR A 323 -19.44 4.66 -14.70
N GLU A 324 -18.51 5.56 -15.01
CA GLU A 324 -18.55 6.44 -16.18
C GLU A 324 -18.65 5.60 -17.46
N GLY A 325 -19.69 5.85 -18.27
CA GLY A 325 -19.92 5.10 -19.51
C GLY A 325 -18.95 5.46 -20.64
N ALA A 326 -18.50 6.72 -20.68
CA ALA A 326 -17.47 7.21 -21.60
C ALA A 326 -16.79 8.46 -21.02
N PRO A 327 -15.49 8.68 -21.31
CA PRO A 327 -14.76 9.83 -20.79
C PRO A 327 -15.46 11.18 -21.05
N GLY A 328 -15.69 11.93 -19.97
CA GLY A 328 -16.34 13.24 -19.97
C GLY A 328 -17.85 13.21 -19.81
N THR A 329 -18.45 12.02 -19.68
CA THR A 329 -19.88 11.88 -19.31
C THR A 329 -20.06 11.95 -17.79
N THR A 330 -21.25 12.34 -17.34
CA THR A 330 -21.55 12.49 -15.90
C THR A 330 -22.83 11.75 -15.49
N ASP A 331 -23.35 10.89 -16.36
CA ASP A 331 -24.61 10.16 -16.17
C ASP A 331 -24.51 9.18 -14.99
N HIS A 332 -23.32 8.63 -14.72
CA HIS A 332 -23.07 7.76 -13.57
C HIS A 332 -23.19 8.50 -12.25
N LEU A 333 -22.69 9.75 -12.20
CA LEU A 333 -22.81 10.61 -11.02
C LEU A 333 -24.27 11.01 -10.80
N GLU A 334 -25.02 11.32 -11.86
CA GLU A 334 -26.47 11.58 -11.75
C GLU A 334 -27.20 10.35 -11.22
N ALA A 335 -26.91 9.16 -11.76
CA ALA A 335 -27.51 7.91 -11.33
C ALA A 335 -27.21 7.59 -9.86
N PHE A 336 -25.98 7.86 -9.39
CA PHE A 336 -25.61 7.73 -7.99
C PHE A 336 -26.42 8.68 -7.09
N LEU A 337 -26.55 9.95 -7.49
CA LEU A 337 -27.28 10.95 -6.71
C LEU A 337 -28.78 10.67 -6.66
N ALA A 338 -29.38 10.27 -7.79
CA ALA A 338 -30.77 9.85 -7.85
C ALA A 338 -31.02 8.60 -6.99
N TRP A 339 -30.06 7.65 -6.98
CA TRP A 339 -30.12 6.50 -6.09
C TRP A 339 -30.00 6.92 -4.63
N LEU A 340 -29.09 7.84 -4.28
CA LEU A 340 -28.96 8.35 -2.91
C LEU A 340 -30.23 9.05 -2.44
N ASP A 341 -30.84 9.91 -3.25
CA ASP A 341 -32.10 10.60 -2.90
C ASP A 341 -33.20 9.59 -2.52
N ALA A 342 -33.28 8.50 -3.29
CA ALA A 342 -34.28 7.45 -3.06
C ALA A 342 -33.95 6.52 -1.88
N ASN A 343 -32.68 6.35 -1.49
CA ASN A 343 -32.25 5.27 -0.58
C ASN A 343 -31.52 5.72 0.70
N ALA A 344 -31.01 6.96 0.76
CA ALA A 344 -30.21 7.42 1.90
C ALA A 344 -31.04 7.48 3.17
N GLY A 345 -32.22 8.11 3.16
CA GLY A 345 -33.19 8.03 4.27
C GLY A 345 -32.62 8.34 5.66
N GLY A 346 -31.60 9.20 5.77
CA GLY A 346 -30.90 9.52 7.02
C GLY A 346 -29.85 8.51 7.50
N ARG A 347 -29.53 7.50 6.67
CA ARG A 347 -28.40 6.59 6.87
C ARG A 347 -27.07 7.36 6.74
N PRO A 348 -26.03 7.00 7.51
CA PRO A 348 -24.72 7.61 7.37
C PRO A 348 -24.07 7.12 6.06
N LEU A 349 -23.57 8.07 5.26
CA LEU A 349 -22.67 7.82 4.16
C LEU A 349 -21.24 7.75 4.72
N VAL A 350 -20.61 6.58 4.59
CA VAL A 350 -19.36 6.22 5.25
C VAL A 350 -18.25 6.07 4.22
N ALA A 351 -17.14 6.78 4.40
CA ALA A 351 -15.93 6.67 3.58
C ALA A 351 -14.68 6.73 4.47
N TRP A 352 -13.65 5.93 4.13
CA TRP A 352 -12.39 5.95 4.88
C TRP A 352 -11.58 7.20 4.51
N ASN A 353 -11.22 8.03 5.51
CA ASN A 353 -10.59 9.33 5.23
C ASN A 353 -11.47 10.27 4.35
N GLY A 354 -12.77 10.01 4.31
CA GLY A 354 -13.71 10.70 3.42
C GLY A 354 -13.79 12.21 3.64
N TYR A 355 -13.60 12.69 4.88
CA TYR A 355 -13.60 14.14 5.14
C TYR A 355 -12.43 14.87 4.47
N ARG A 356 -11.36 14.16 4.11
CA ARG A 356 -10.17 14.75 3.49
C ARG A 356 -10.06 14.46 2.00
N PHE A 357 -10.88 13.56 1.45
CA PHE A 357 -10.79 13.15 0.05
C PHE A 357 -12.16 12.96 -0.60
N ASP A 358 -12.84 11.86 -0.32
CA ASP A 358 -14.06 11.43 -1.04
C ASP A 358 -15.16 12.49 -1.05
N PHE A 359 -15.53 12.99 0.14
CA PHE A 359 -16.65 13.91 0.26
C PHE A 359 -16.35 15.27 -0.40
N PRO A 360 -15.19 15.93 -0.17
CA PRO A 360 -14.85 17.15 -0.88
C PRO A 360 -14.73 16.98 -2.41
N VAL A 361 -14.22 15.84 -2.87
CA VAL A 361 -14.09 15.54 -4.31
C VAL A 361 -15.48 15.38 -4.94
N LEU A 362 -16.35 14.58 -4.33
CA LEU A 362 -17.75 14.44 -4.78
C LEU A 362 -18.50 15.77 -4.74
N GLU A 363 -18.39 16.54 -3.65
CA GLU A 363 -19.01 17.87 -3.54
C GLU A 363 -18.59 18.79 -4.69
N THR A 364 -17.31 18.77 -5.06
CA THR A 364 -16.78 19.56 -6.18
C THR A 364 -17.37 19.14 -7.51
N GLN A 365 -17.45 17.82 -7.77
CA GLN A 365 -18.04 17.28 -9.00
C GLN A 365 -19.55 17.57 -9.09
N ILE A 366 -20.28 17.39 -7.98
CA ILE A 366 -21.72 17.64 -7.88
C ILE A 366 -22.03 19.11 -8.17
N ARG A 367 -21.37 20.05 -7.48
CA ARG A 367 -21.61 21.49 -7.72
C ARG A 367 -21.29 21.92 -9.15
N ARG A 368 -20.34 21.25 -9.80
CA ARG A 368 -19.92 21.57 -11.17
C ARG A 368 -20.88 21.01 -12.22
N HIS A 369 -21.32 19.77 -12.05
CA HIS A 369 -22.00 19.01 -13.10
C HIS A 369 -23.50 18.81 -12.84
N HIS A 370 -23.89 18.73 -11.57
CA HIS A 370 -25.24 18.39 -11.10
C HIS A 370 -25.69 19.30 -9.94
N PRO A 371 -25.65 20.65 -10.09
CA PRO A 371 -25.94 21.59 -9.02
C PRO A 371 -27.36 21.45 -8.43
N GLU A 372 -28.30 20.85 -9.16
CA GLU A 372 -29.64 20.51 -8.68
C GLU A 372 -29.65 19.52 -7.51
N TYR A 373 -28.57 18.75 -7.31
CA TYR A 373 -28.40 17.82 -6.18
C TYR A 373 -27.54 18.42 -5.04
N ALA A 374 -27.14 19.69 -5.12
CA ALA A 374 -26.28 20.30 -4.09
C ALA A 374 -26.94 20.32 -2.71
N ASP A 375 -28.22 20.70 -2.63
CA ASP A 375 -28.97 20.72 -1.36
C ASP A 375 -29.16 19.32 -0.78
N LEU A 376 -29.35 18.30 -1.64
CA LEU A 376 -29.37 16.90 -1.21
C LEU A 376 -28.04 16.52 -0.56
N TRP A 377 -26.93 16.80 -1.24
CA TRP A 377 -25.58 16.45 -0.78
C TRP A 377 -25.24 17.13 0.56
N GLU A 378 -25.52 18.43 0.69
CA GLU A 378 -25.30 19.19 1.92
C GLU A 378 -26.13 18.68 3.11
N GLY A 379 -27.29 18.05 2.83
CA GLY A 379 -28.15 17.44 3.84
C GLY A 379 -27.77 16.02 4.24
N LEU A 380 -26.82 15.36 3.58
CA LEU A 380 -26.44 13.99 3.88
C LEU A 380 -25.68 13.90 5.22
N TYR A 381 -25.96 12.83 5.96
CA TYR A 381 -25.16 12.49 7.13
C TYR A 381 -23.88 11.78 6.67
N THR A 382 -22.74 12.48 6.66
CA THR A 382 -21.43 11.89 6.33
C THR A 382 -20.68 11.47 7.59
N PHE A 383 -19.99 10.34 7.53
CA PHE A 383 -19.22 9.78 8.64
C PHE A 383 -17.88 9.22 8.16
N ASP A 384 -16.80 9.59 8.84
CA ASP A 384 -15.43 9.13 8.54
C ASP A 384 -14.90 8.28 9.73
N PRO A 385 -14.81 6.95 9.58
CA PRO A 385 -14.37 6.06 10.65
C PRO A 385 -12.93 6.32 11.10
N LEU A 386 -12.04 6.74 10.18
CA LEU A 386 -10.66 7.10 10.51
C LEU A 386 -10.63 8.37 11.36
N TRP A 387 -11.41 9.39 10.99
CA TRP A 387 -11.51 10.59 11.81
C TRP A 387 -12.10 10.29 13.21
N TRP A 388 -13.16 9.49 13.26
CA TRP A 388 -13.79 9.08 14.53
C TRP A 388 -12.81 8.33 15.44
N ALA A 389 -12.08 7.36 14.90
CA ALA A 389 -11.15 6.54 15.67
C ALA A 389 -9.97 7.37 16.21
N ARG A 390 -9.48 8.34 15.44
CA ARG A 390 -8.17 8.98 15.69
C ARG A 390 -8.26 10.40 16.25
N ARG A 391 -9.36 11.11 16.01
CA ARG A 391 -9.45 12.56 16.26
C ARG A 391 -10.66 12.95 17.09
N GLN A 392 -11.83 12.36 16.83
CA GLN A 392 -13.05 12.74 17.55
C GLN A 392 -12.85 12.57 19.06
N ASN A 393 -13.08 13.63 19.83
CA ASN A 393 -12.94 13.67 21.29
C ASN A 393 -11.59 13.13 21.83
N GLY A 394 -10.51 13.21 21.05
CA GLY A 394 -9.18 12.72 21.41
C GLY A 394 -8.85 11.31 20.91
N GLY A 395 -9.78 10.67 20.18
CA GLY A 395 -9.64 9.36 19.55
C GLY A 395 -10.40 8.27 20.30
N ASN A 396 -11.27 7.56 19.59
CA ASN A 396 -12.13 6.54 20.15
C ASN A 396 -11.60 5.11 20.01
N ALA A 397 -10.63 4.87 19.14
CA ALA A 397 -10.07 3.53 18.94
C ALA A 397 -8.58 3.55 18.53
N ALA A 398 -7.84 2.57 19.03
CA ALA A 398 -6.58 2.13 18.46
C ALA A 398 -6.84 1.02 17.43
N LEU A 399 -6.22 1.18 16.26
CA LEU A 399 -6.40 0.32 15.10
C LEU A 399 -5.26 -0.70 14.99
N PRO A 400 -5.51 -1.91 14.46
CA PRO A 400 -4.50 -2.96 14.35
C PRO A 400 -3.52 -2.77 13.19
N GLY A 401 -3.77 -1.81 12.29
CA GLY A 401 -2.89 -1.53 11.17
C GLY A 401 -1.52 -1.00 11.60
N ARG A 402 -0.49 -1.36 10.81
CA ARG A 402 0.86 -0.76 10.93
C ARG A 402 0.86 0.71 10.52
N THR A 403 -0.04 1.06 9.61
CA THR A 403 -0.37 2.41 9.19
C THR A 403 -1.89 2.60 9.33
N ASP A 404 -2.34 3.85 9.19
CA ASP A 404 -3.76 4.20 9.18
C ASP A 404 -4.39 4.09 7.75
N THR A 405 -3.74 3.40 6.81
CA THR A 405 -4.34 3.16 5.48
C THR A 405 -5.43 2.10 5.59
N LEU A 406 -6.40 2.12 4.67
CA LEU A 406 -7.54 1.21 4.69
C LEU A 406 -7.07 -0.24 4.68
N GLU A 407 -6.15 -0.55 3.78
CA GLU A 407 -5.61 -1.88 3.53
C GLU A 407 -4.86 -2.39 4.76
N ALA A 408 -3.99 -1.57 5.35
CA ALA A 408 -3.21 -1.97 6.52
C ALA A 408 -4.09 -2.27 7.74
N VAL A 409 -5.17 -1.50 7.92
CA VAL A 409 -6.12 -1.73 9.03
C VAL A 409 -6.99 -2.95 8.77
N ALA A 410 -7.49 -3.12 7.53
CA ALA A 410 -8.29 -4.29 7.15
C ALA A 410 -7.48 -5.58 7.24
N GLU A 411 -6.25 -5.61 6.71
CA GLU A 411 -5.30 -6.73 6.85
C GLU A 411 -5.04 -7.06 8.33
N GLY A 412 -4.88 -6.03 9.16
CA GLY A 412 -4.73 -6.18 10.61
C GLY A 412 -5.96 -6.79 11.30
N LEU A 413 -7.12 -6.79 10.65
CA LEU A 413 -8.34 -7.47 11.08
C LEU A 413 -8.54 -8.83 10.39
N GLY A 414 -7.57 -9.29 9.60
CA GLY A 414 -7.62 -10.56 8.88
C GLY A 414 -8.35 -10.50 7.54
N TRP A 415 -8.67 -9.30 7.03
CA TRP A 415 -9.18 -9.14 5.66
C TRP A 415 -8.10 -9.54 4.65
N THR A 416 -8.51 -10.21 3.59
CA THR A 416 -7.66 -10.50 2.42
C THR A 416 -8.37 -9.96 1.19
N PRO A 417 -7.80 -9.01 0.45
CA PRO A 417 -8.45 -8.46 -0.74
C PRO A 417 -8.62 -9.55 -1.82
N ALA A 418 -9.72 -9.49 -2.57
CA ALA A 418 -9.96 -10.39 -3.69
C ALA A 418 -9.18 -9.95 -4.95
N THR A 419 -8.78 -8.69 -5.01
CA THR A 419 -7.99 -8.08 -6.05
C THR A 419 -6.54 -7.94 -5.59
N THR A 420 -5.64 -8.54 -6.36
CA THR A 420 -4.20 -8.51 -6.08
C THR A 420 -3.46 -7.66 -7.11
N GLY A 421 -2.44 -6.92 -6.65
CA GLY A 421 -1.54 -6.14 -7.50
C GLY A 421 -2.14 -4.86 -8.06
N LEU A 422 -3.21 -4.35 -7.47
CA LEU A 422 -3.81 -3.07 -7.83
C LEU A 422 -3.63 -2.09 -6.70
N ASP A 423 -3.23 -0.88 -7.07
CA ASP A 423 -3.23 0.29 -6.22
C ASP A 423 -3.89 1.46 -6.96
N GLY A 424 -4.32 2.49 -6.22
CA GLY A 424 -4.97 3.66 -6.80
C GLY A 424 -4.13 4.36 -7.89
N ALA A 425 -2.80 4.28 -7.81
CA ALA A 425 -1.91 4.85 -8.84
C ALA A 425 -1.98 4.06 -10.16
N THR A 426 -1.99 2.73 -10.11
CA THR A 426 -2.13 1.85 -11.25
C THR A 426 -3.51 1.99 -11.88
N VAL A 427 -4.55 2.02 -11.05
CA VAL A 427 -5.95 2.20 -11.46
C VAL A 427 -6.13 3.54 -12.18
N ALA A 428 -5.63 4.64 -11.61
CA ALA A 428 -5.65 5.95 -12.25
C ALA A 428 -4.83 5.99 -13.55
N ALA A 429 -3.67 5.32 -13.61
CA ALA A 429 -2.85 5.27 -14.82
C ALA A 429 -3.56 4.57 -15.98
N VAL A 430 -4.22 3.44 -15.69
CA VAL A 430 -5.00 2.65 -16.65
C VAL A 430 -6.18 3.45 -17.19
N TYR A 431 -6.94 4.10 -16.32
CA TYR A 431 -8.03 4.99 -16.74
C TYR A 431 -7.51 6.15 -17.59
N ASN A 432 -6.41 6.79 -17.19
CA ASN A 432 -5.83 7.90 -17.96
C ASN A 432 -5.31 7.48 -19.34
N ASP A 433 -4.73 6.29 -19.46
CA ASP A 433 -4.32 5.73 -20.76
C ASP A 433 -5.51 5.49 -21.67
N TYR A 434 -6.61 4.97 -21.11
CA TYR A 434 -7.86 4.82 -21.82
C TYR A 434 -8.42 6.17 -22.26
N ARG A 435 -8.56 7.13 -21.35
CA ARG A 435 -9.07 8.49 -21.64
C ARG A 435 -8.26 9.17 -22.74
N ARG A 436 -6.93 9.15 -22.66
CA ARG A 436 -6.05 9.72 -23.70
C ARG A 436 -6.27 9.08 -25.07
N ALA A 437 -6.37 7.76 -25.12
CA ALA A 437 -6.62 7.04 -26.36
C ALA A 437 -8.01 7.37 -26.93
N PHE A 438 -9.02 7.46 -26.06
CA PHE A 438 -10.39 7.83 -26.41
C PHE A 438 -10.47 9.23 -27.01
N GLU A 439 -9.85 10.23 -26.36
CA GLU A 439 -9.82 11.62 -26.81
C GLU A 439 -9.03 11.84 -28.11
N ALA A 440 -7.98 11.03 -28.34
CA ALA A 440 -7.14 11.13 -29.53
C ALA A 440 -7.72 10.41 -30.77
N ALA A 441 -8.67 9.50 -30.58
CA ALA A 441 -9.21 8.68 -31.67
C ALA A 441 -10.15 9.49 -32.58
N ALA A 442 -10.05 9.25 -33.90
CA ALA A 442 -11.00 9.82 -34.87
C ALA A 442 -12.41 9.25 -34.70
N ASP A 443 -12.52 8.01 -34.22
CA ASP A 443 -13.75 7.34 -33.83
C ASP A 443 -13.57 6.71 -32.43
N PRO A 444 -13.99 7.40 -31.35
CA PRO A 444 -13.82 6.92 -29.98
C PRO A 444 -14.51 5.57 -29.69
N ALA A 445 -15.53 5.19 -30.48
CA ALA A 445 -16.22 3.90 -30.32
C ALA A 445 -15.33 2.69 -30.68
N THR A 446 -14.19 2.92 -31.33
CA THR A 446 -13.22 1.88 -31.71
C THR A 446 -12.11 1.67 -30.68
N VAL A 447 -12.07 2.47 -29.61
CA VAL A 447 -11.03 2.40 -28.58
C VAL A 447 -11.42 1.36 -27.55
N ASP A 448 -10.62 0.29 -27.45
CA ASP A 448 -10.81 -0.72 -26.40
C ASP A 448 -10.67 -0.08 -25.02
N GLY A 449 -11.68 -0.30 -24.17
CA GLY A 449 -11.70 0.06 -22.77
C GLY A 449 -10.75 -0.80 -21.91
N PRO A 450 -10.46 -0.37 -20.68
CA PRO A 450 -9.76 -1.20 -19.71
C PRO A 450 -10.63 -2.40 -19.28
N ASP A 451 -10.06 -3.30 -18.48
CA ASP A 451 -10.81 -4.38 -17.82
C ASP A 451 -11.71 -3.78 -16.71
N TRP A 452 -12.84 -3.21 -17.12
CA TRP A 452 -13.77 -2.51 -16.24
C TRP A 452 -14.24 -3.38 -15.08
N ARG A 453 -14.50 -4.67 -15.34
CA ARG A 453 -14.93 -5.62 -14.30
C ARG A 453 -13.92 -5.68 -13.17
N ARG A 454 -12.63 -5.58 -13.49
CA ARG A 454 -11.57 -5.66 -12.50
C ARG A 454 -11.35 -4.33 -11.78
N LEU A 455 -11.49 -3.21 -12.48
CA LEU A 455 -11.44 -1.89 -11.84
C LEU A 455 -12.61 -1.72 -10.86
N GLU A 456 -13.81 -2.18 -11.23
CA GLU A 456 -14.97 -2.24 -10.34
C GLU A 456 -14.75 -3.19 -9.15
N ALA A 457 -14.12 -4.35 -9.38
CA ALA A 457 -13.81 -5.28 -8.28
C ALA A 457 -12.79 -4.72 -7.28
N TYR A 458 -11.87 -3.85 -7.72
CA TYR A 458 -10.93 -3.16 -6.82
C TYR A 458 -11.67 -2.20 -5.89
N CYS A 459 -12.54 -1.34 -6.45
CA CYS A 459 -13.37 -0.45 -5.64
C CYS A 459 -14.37 -1.23 -4.76
N GLU A 460 -14.87 -2.39 -5.21
CA GLU A 460 -15.68 -3.29 -4.39
C GLU A 460 -14.91 -3.82 -3.17
N ASP A 461 -13.64 -4.21 -3.34
CA ASP A 461 -12.80 -4.65 -2.23
C ASP A 461 -12.61 -3.54 -1.20
N ASP A 462 -12.41 -2.29 -1.63
CA ASP A 462 -12.20 -1.15 -0.73
C ASP A 462 -13.45 -0.85 0.11
N VAL A 463 -14.65 -0.83 -0.49
CA VAL A 463 -15.88 -0.64 0.30
C VAL A 463 -16.18 -1.82 1.23
N ARG A 464 -15.78 -3.05 0.86
CA ARG A 464 -15.93 -4.23 1.74
C ARG A 464 -14.92 -4.22 2.88
N ALA A 465 -13.67 -3.87 2.62
CA ALA A 465 -12.65 -3.65 3.64
C ALA A 465 -13.10 -2.56 4.64
N LEU A 466 -13.64 -1.45 4.14
CA LEU A 466 -14.22 -0.38 4.95
C LEU A 466 -15.36 -0.89 5.84
N ALA A 467 -16.26 -1.73 5.28
CA ALA A 467 -17.35 -2.31 6.06
C ALA A 467 -16.84 -3.25 7.16
N VAL A 468 -15.84 -4.08 6.89
CA VAL A 468 -15.18 -4.93 7.91
C VAL A 468 -14.60 -4.08 9.04
N ILE A 469 -13.91 -2.98 8.72
CA ILE A 469 -13.36 -2.07 9.72
C ILE A 469 -14.49 -1.42 10.54
N TYR A 470 -15.54 -0.94 9.87
CA TYR A 470 -16.68 -0.32 10.54
C TYR A 470 -17.36 -1.27 11.52
N GLU A 471 -17.59 -2.53 11.11
CA GLU A 471 -18.18 -3.57 11.95
C GLU A 471 -17.30 -3.86 13.17
N ALA A 472 -15.98 -3.96 12.99
CA ALA A 472 -15.03 -4.15 14.10
C ALA A 472 -15.01 -2.95 15.07
N LEU A 473 -15.11 -1.72 14.56
CA LEU A 473 -15.21 -0.51 15.38
C LEU A 473 -16.53 -0.49 16.18
N ASP A 474 -17.65 -0.82 15.54
CA ASP A 474 -18.97 -0.84 16.16
C ASP A 474 -19.05 -1.92 17.25
N ASP A 475 -18.56 -3.12 16.99
CA ASP A 475 -18.49 -4.20 17.98
C ASP A 475 -17.62 -3.81 19.19
N ALA A 476 -16.47 -3.17 18.95
CA ALA A 476 -15.59 -2.70 20.01
C ALA A 476 -16.24 -1.59 20.86
N ALA A 477 -16.96 -0.65 20.23
CA ALA A 477 -17.67 0.43 20.92
C ALA A 477 -18.89 -0.09 21.71
N ARG A 478 -19.64 -1.05 21.16
CA ARG A 478 -20.76 -1.70 21.85
C ARG A 478 -20.31 -2.53 23.05
N GLY A 479 -19.17 -3.24 22.94
CA GLY A 479 -18.59 -4.00 24.05
C GLY A 479 -18.26 -3.16 25.30
N LEU A 480 -17.87 -1.88 25.12
CA LEU A 480 -17.71 -0.94 26.23
C LEU A 480 -19.04 -0.56 26.88
N SER A 481 -20.08 -0.37 26.07
CA SER A 481 -21.41 0.05 26.50
C SER A 481 -22.11 -1.04 27.33
N ASP A 482 -21.87 -2.31 27.00
CA ASP A 482 -22.44 -3.48 27.69
C ASP A 482 -21.70 -3.88 28.98
N GLY A 483 -20.70 -3.10 29.41
CA GLY A 483 -20.05 -3.24 30.72
C GLY A 483 -18.76 -4.08 30.73
N HIS A 484 -18.24 -4.50 29.57
CA HIS A 484 -16.89 -5.05 29.47
C HIS A 484 -15.88 -3.92 29.32
N ARG A 485 -15.58 -3.23 30.43
CA ARG A 485 -14.39 -2.35 30.48
C ARG A 485 -13.15 -3.23 30.60
N PRO A 486 -12.22 -3.23 29.62
CA PRO A 486 -10.89 -3.73 29.89
C PRO A 486 -10.28 -2.84 30.97
N ASP A 487 -9.79 -3.46 32.04
CA ASP A 487 -9.23 -2.77 33.18
C ASP A 487 -8.06 -1.85 32.73
N PRO A 488 -8.16 -0.52 32.87
CA PRO A 488 -7.06 0.38 32.51
C PRO A 488 -5.90 0.30 33.51
N THR A 489 -6.07 -0.44 34.61
CA THR A 489 -5.06 -0.70 35.62
C THR A 489 -4.97 -2.20 35.83
N GLY A 490 -4.07 -2.87 35.13
CA GLY A 490 -3.71 -4.25 35.47
C GLY A 490 -3.14 -4.31 36.90
N ASP A 491 -4.02 -4.44 37.89
CA ASP A 491 -3.70 -4.83 39.25
C ASP A 491 -4.34 -6.23 39.43
N GLU A 492 -3.56 -7.28 39.16
CA GLU A 492 -3.88 -8.61 39.68
C GLU A 492 -3.82 -8.55 41.22
N ALA A 493 -4.99 -8.52 41.87
CA ALA A 493 -5.31 -9.29 43.08
C ALA A 493 -6.60 -8.78 43.76
N GLY A 494 -7.60 -9.66 43.86
CA GLY A 494 -8.70 -9.45 44.80
C GLY A 494 -9.97 -10.22 44.46
N THR A 495 -9.99 -11.54 44.69
CA THR A 495 -11.25 -12.26 44.90
C THR A 495 -12.03 -11.58 46.03
N GLN A 496 -13.12 -10.90 45.71
CA GLN A 496 -14.18 -10.59 46.68
C GLN A 496 -15.45 -11.32 46.30
N GLY A 497 -15.83 -12.22 47.21
CA GLY A 497 -16.98 -13.09 47.10
C GLY A 497 -18.31 -12.35 47.18
N ALA A 498 -19.33 -13.05 46.69
CA ALA A 498 -20.73 -12.67 46.77
C ALA A 498 -21.14 -12.19 48.16
N LEU A 499 -21.86 -11.07 48.19
CA LEU A 499 -22.67 -10.65 49.33
C LEU A 499 -24.12 -10.48 48.85
N SER A 500 -24.80 -11.62 48.74
CA SER A 500 -26.21 -11.72 49.06
C SER A 500 -26.33 -11.70 50.59
N ASP A 501 -26.83 -10.61 51.14
CA ASP A 501 -27.65 -10.56 52.37
C ASP A 501 -27.72 -9.10 52.84
N PHE A 502 -28.89 -8.48 52.70
CA PHE A 502 -29.57 -7.73 53.78
C PHE A 502 -31.03 -7.51 53.35
N SER A 503 -31.94 -7.81 54.29
CA SER A 503 -33.40 -7.73 54.17
C SER A 503 -33.94 -6.32 54.06
#